data_AF-A0A4Z1PN85-F1
#
_entry.id   AF-A0A4Z1PN85-F1
#
_cell.length_a   1.000
_cell.length_b   1.000
_cell.length_c   1.000
_cell.angle_alpha   90.00
_cell.angle_beta   90.00
_cell.angle_gamma   90.00
#
_symmetry.space_group_name_H-M   'P 1'
#
loop_
_entity.id
_entity.type
_entity.pdbx_description
1 polymer ?
#
loop_
_entity_poly.entity_id
_entity_poly.type
_entity_poly.pdbx_seq_one_letter_code
_entity_poly.pdbx_strand_id
1 'polypeptide(L)'
;MLSFFLLALSALVFGPDAALARNSAAFTAQMYQSGAVMEQIMSTKMNFWTELREAGRFNSSIYPQIDDFVSCENGYATAVPGDANSTFRCNNVDLYHFRSHQSLGSQQGEGSSSWGWTSPEGRDFVALGQADGAAFVEINKQGKMLYLGRLPQYSTPGIWREIRGYKDYMIIGSESPKHYIQIFDMKKLLEVDEKNPVTFSNEKDLTGLFKGLPDGRTHNVVVNEGSGFVYAVGASPRTHACKSGLIAIDMADPSNPTSPGCASEGGYVHDAQCIMYKGPDAKYQGREICYGYNENMMVIYDVTDKKAPTIISRSTYDGGVYCHQGWVLDPNNQEYLLMDDEYDEHDRSGLAKDGHSVTYIWNIMSLEKPFLTGHYKSPVRSIDHNQYIYNGLTFQSNYGSGLRILNISSIPQDPTGKGIKEVGYFDIYPEDDQRKDGGRTQFVGSWSSYAGFKSGYIFVNSIERGGFVVKLRGR
;
A
#
# COMPACT_ATOMS: atom_id res chain seq x y z
N MET A 1 40.60 -58.59 10.36
CA MET A 1 40.64 -57.12 10.57
C MET A 1 40.23 -56.45 9.28
N LEU A 2 39.10 -55.75 9.36
CA LEU A 2 38.54 -54.70 8.49
C LEU A 2 38.49 -54.87 6.96
N SER A 3 37.27 -55.13 6.50
CA SER A 3 36.71 -54.73 5.20
C SER A 3 36.83 -53.22 4.95
N PHE A 4 37.12 -52.83 3.71
CA PHE A 4 36.90 -51.47 3.22
C PHE A 4 35.76 -51.45 2.20
N PHE A 5 34.74 -50.66 2.51
CA PHE A 5 33.58 -50.36 1.68
C PHE A 5 33.98 -49.47 0.49
N LEU A 6 33.55 -49.86 -0.73
CA LEU A 6 33.45 -48.98 -1.89
C LEU A 6 32.10 -48.26 -1.85
N LEU A 7 32.10 -46.93 -1.91
CA LEU A 7 30.92 -46.14 -2.28
C LEU A 7 31.33 -44.70 -2.65
N ALA A 8 31.18 -44.35 -3.94
CA ALA A 8 31.03 -43.00 -4.48
C ALA A 8 31.01 -43.11 -6.02
N LEU A 9 30.25 -42.36 -6.80
CA LEU A 9 29.09 -41.48 -6.60
C LEU A 9 28.56 -41.27 -8.04
N SER A 10 27.25 -41.38 -8.26
CA SER A 10 26.61 -41.10 -9.56
C SER A 10 26.69 -39.61 -9.88
N ALA A 11 27.20 -39.28 -11.07
CA ALA A 11 27.19 -37.92 -11.61
C ALA A 11 25.77 -37.56 -12.07
N LEU A 12 25.13 -36.60 -11.39
CA LEU A 12 23.95 -35.90 -11.87
C LEU A 12 24.40 -34.62 -12.56
N VAL A 13 24.20 -34.57 -13.88
CA VAL A 13 24.39 -33.39 -14.72
C VAL A 13 23.20 -32.46 -14.51
N PHE A 14 23.41 -31.30 -13.88
CA PHE A 14 22.45 -30.20 -13.87
C PHE A 14 22.69 -29.33 -15.12
N GLY A 15 21.62 -29.06 -15.87
CA GLY A 15 21.59 -28.15 -17.01
C GLY A 15 21.72 -26.67 -16.62
N PRO A 16 21.90 -25.76 -17.59
CA PRO A 16 22.34 -24.40 -17.35
C PRO A 16 21.16 -23.47 -17.05
N ASP A 17 20.77 -23.36 -15.78
CA ASP A 17 19.93 -22.26 -15.26
C ASP A 17 20.47 -21.79 -13.89
N ALA A 18 21.77 -21.55 -13.84
CA ALA A 18 22.46 -21.12 -12.62
C ALA A 18 23.47 -20.01 -12.93
N ALA A 19 22.95 -18.83 -13.29
CA ALA A 19 23.72 -17.60 -13.23
C ALA A 19 22.80 -16.41 -12.90
N LEU A 20 22.00 -16.54 -11.84
CA LEU A 20 21.56 -15.37 -11.09
C LEU A 20 22.62 -15.07 -10.04
N ALA A 21 23.09 -13.82 -10.03
CA ALA A 21 24.14 -13.32 -9.17
C ALA A 21 23.93 -13.76 -7.71
N ARG A 22 25.02 -14.14 -7.05
CA ARG A 22 25.04 -14.42 -5.61
C ARG A 22 24.82 -13.11 -4.83
N ASN A 23 23.57 -12.66 -4.78
CA ASN A 23 23.10 -11.75 -3.75
C ASN A 23 22.88 -12.59 -2.49
N SER A 24 23.47 -12.20 -1.37
CA SER A 24 23.13 -12.76 -0.07
C SER A 24 21.73 -12.26 0.30
N ALA A 25 20.70 -12.77 -0.39
CA ALA A 25 19.32 -12.54 -0.02
C ALA A 25 19.10 -13.07 1.39
N ALA A 26 18.40 -12.30 2.24
CA ALA A 26 18.05 -12.71 3.59
C ALA A 26 17.25 -14.04 3.61
N PHE A 27 16.51 -14.31 2.52
CA PHE A 27 15.66 -15.48 2.35
C PHE A 27 15.99 -16.29 1.09
N THR A 28 15.73 -17.60 1.13
CA THR A 28 15.92 -18.47 -0.05
C THR A 28 14.71 -18.40 -1.00
N ALA A 29 14.92 -18.71 -2.28
CA ALA A 29 13.83 -18.77 -3.27
C ALA A 29 12.68 -19.72 -2.85
N GLN A 30 13.01 -20.82 -2.17
CA GLN A 30 12.02 -21.79 -1.68
C GLN A 30 11.13 -21.19 -0.58
N MET A 31 11.67 -20.31 0.27
CA MET A 31 10.89 -19.64 1.33
C MET A 31 9.88 -18.64 0.75
N TYR A 32 10.27 -17.89 -0.30
CA TYR A 32 9.32 -17.04 -1.02
C TYR A 32 8.25 -17.91 -1.71
N GLN A 33 8.67 -18.97 -2.41
CA GLN A 33 7.72 -19.84 -3.12
C GLN A 33 6.70 -20.49 -2.19
N SER A 34 7.11 -20.91 -0.97
CA SER A 34 6.19 -21.48 0.02
C SER A 34 5.30 -20.44 0.71
N GLY A 35 5.66 -19.15 0.66
CA GLY A 35 5.02 -18.08 1.42
C GLY A 35 5.53 -17.93 2.86
N ALA A 36 6.61 -18.63 3.22
CA ALA A 36 7.18 -18.56 4.57
C ALA A 36 7.74 -17.17 4.89
N VAL A 37 8.19 -16.41 3.89
CA VAL A 37 8.67 -15.02 4.09
C VAL A 37 7.52 -14.11 4.52
N MET A 38 6.41 -14.08 3.77
CA MET A 38 5.22 -13.33 4.17
C MET A 38 4.69 -13.76 5.54
N GLU A 39 4.58 -15.06 5.80
CA GLU A 39 4.14 -15.56 7.11
C GLU A 39 5.04 -15.07 8.25
N GLN A 40 6.36 -15.09 8.06
CA GLN A 40 7.33 -14.57 9.02
C GLN A 40 7.15 -13.06 9.24
N ILE A 41 7.06 -12.27 8.17
CA ILE A 41 6.91 -10.80 8.26
C ILE A 41 5.60 -10.43 8.96
N MET A 42 4.49 -11.08 8.59
CA MET A 42 3.20 -10.87 9.26
C MET A 42 3.27 -11.25 10.73
N SER A 43 3.93 -12.37 11.08
CA SER A 43 4.12 -12.77 12.47
C SER A 43 4.94 -11.74 13.25
N THR A 44 6.01 -11.18 12.67
CA THR A 44 6.79 -10.10 13.27
C THR A 44 5.93 -8.87 13.54
N LYS A 45 5.12 -8.42 12.56
CA LYS A 45 4.20 -7.29 12.72
C LYS A 45 3.19 -7.54 13.84
N MET A 46 2.58 -8.73 13.88
CA MET A 46 1.58 -9.08 14.88
C MET A 46 2.14 -9.18 16.29
N ASN A 47 3.33 -9.75 16.46
CA ASN A 47 4.00 -9.82 17.76
C ASN A 47 4.28 -8.41 18.27
N PHE A 48 4.84 -7.55 17.41
CA PHE A 48 5.10 -6.15 17.75
C PHE A 48 3.83 -5.38 18.11
N TRP A 49 2.75 -5.50 17.33
CA TRP A 49 1.48 -4.86 17.67
C TRP A 49 0.83 -5.42 18.93
N THR A 50 1.04 -6.71 19.24
CA THR A 50 0.57 -7.29 20.50
C THR A 50 1.22 -6.61 21.70
N GLU A 51 2.55 -6.39 21.66
CA GLU A 51 3.26 -5.63 22.69
C GLU A 51 2.72 -4.19 22.82
N LEU A 52 2.42 -3.54 21.70
CA LEU A 52 1.84 -2.19 21.71
C LEU A 52 0.41 -2.15 22.26
N ARG A 53 -0.42 -3.16 21.97
CA ARG A 53 -1.77 -3.32 22.54
C ARG A 53 -1.69 -3.52 24.05
N GLU A 54 -0.79 -4.38 24.53
CA GLU A 54 -0.53 -4.58 25.96
C GLU A 54 -0.03 -3.31 26.65
N ALA A 55 0.77 -2.50 25.95
CA ALA A 55 1.22 -1.19 26.41
C ALA A 55 0.14 -0.09 26.29
N GLY A 56 -1.08 -0.43 25.84
CA GLY A 56 -2.21 0.49 25.71
C GLY A 56 -2.14 1.44 24.53
N ARG A 57 -1.21 1.28 23.58
CA ARG A 57 -1.04 2.20 22.43
C ARG A 57 -2.18 2.17 21.42
N PHE A 58 -2.99 1.12 21.43
CA PHE A 58 -4.19 0.99 20.60
C PHE A 58 -5.46 1.48 21.31
N ASN A 59 -5.34 1.95 22.56
CA ASN A 59 -6.46 2.54 23.28
C ASN A 59 -6.73 3.95 22.76
N SER A 60 -7.73 4.11 21.89
CA SER A 60 -8.07 5.39 21.26
C SER A 60 -8.36 6.53 22.26
N SER A 61 -8.67 6.24 23.53
CA SER A 61 -8.92 7.29 24.54
C SER A 61 -7.66 8.07 24.95
N ILE A 62 -6.46 7.57 24.64
CA ILE A 62 -5.20 8.28 24.94
C ILE A 62 -4.86 9.35 23.88
N TYR A 63 -5.57 9.34 22.74
CA TYR A 63 -5.36 10.27 21.63
C TYR A 63 -6.50 11.30 21.63
N PRO A 64 -6.28 12.52 22.14
CA PRO A 64 -7.31 13.55 22.13
C PRO A 64 -7.66 13.96 20.70
N GLN A 65 -8.93 14.27 20.48
CA GLN A 65 -9.39 14.79 19.19
C GLN A 65 -8.76 16.16 18.93
N ILE A 66 -8.47 16.46 17.66
CA ILE A 66 -7.94 17.78 17.26
C ILE A 66 -8.96 18.42 16.34
N ASP A 67 -9.71 19.36 16.90
CA ASP A 67 -10.82 20.06 16.25
C ASP A 67 -10.41 21.37 15.59
N ASP A 68 -9.27 21.94 15.98
CA ASP A 68 -8.81 23.22 15.46
C ASP A 68 -7.76 23.03 14.35
N PHE A 69 -7.66 24.04 13.49
CA PHE A 69 -6.55 24.12 12.53
C PHE A 69 -5.24 24.38 13.29
N VAL A 70 -4.20 23.62 12.94
CA VAL A 70 -2.87 23.71 13.55
C VAL A 70 -1.85 23.90 12.44
N SER A 71 -1.32 25.11 12.33
CA SER A 71 -0.25 25.45 11.41
C SER A 71 1.05 24.75 11.79
N CYS A 72 1.79 24.27 10.80
CA CYS A 72 3.16 23.82 10.95
C CYS A 72 4.12 25.00 11.11
N GLU A 73 4.55 25.27 12.34
CA GLU A 73 5.42 26.39 12.68
C GLU A 73 6.73 25.90 13.28
N ASN A 74 7.86 26.39 12.75
CA ASN A 74 9.21 26.03 13.23
C ASN A 74 9.46 24.50 13.29
N GLY A 75 8.88 23.75 12.35
CA GLY A 75 9.05 22.30 12.26
C GLY A 75 8.05 21.48 13.08
N TYR A 76 7.08 22.13 13.74
CA TYR A 76 6.11 21.45 14.61
C TYR A 76 4.67 21.95 14.41
N ALA A 77 3.72 21.02 14.48
CA ALA A 77 2.30 21.29 14.64
C ALA A 77 1.89 20.85 16.06
N THR A 78 1.81 21.81 16.99
CA THR A 78 1.44 21.57 18.38
C THR A 78 -0.06 21.81 18.57
N ALA A 79 -0.83 20.74 18.57
CA ALA A 79 -2.29 20.81 18.70
C ALA A 79 -2.74 21.04 20.14
N VAL A 80 -2.06 20.41 21.11
CA VAL A 80 -2.34 20.58 22.55
C VAL A 80 -1.06 21.09 23.22
N PRO A 81 -1.04 22.35 23.72
CA PRO A 81 0.16 22.91 24.34
C PRO A 81 0.68 22.05 25.50
N GLY A 82 1.96 21.69 25.43
CA GLY A 82 2.63 20.88 26.46
C GLY A 82 2.38 19.37 26.38
N ASP A 83 1.55 18.90 25.44
CA ASP A 83 1.36 17.48 25.18
C ASP A 83 2.26 17.00 24.03
N ALA A 84 3.20 16.12 24.35
CA ALA A 84 4.11 15.55 23.37
C ALA A 84 3.39 14.65 22.35
N ASN A 85 2.30 13.96 22.75
CA ASN A 85 1.57 13.04 21.85
C ASN A 85 0.76 13.77 20.78
N SER A 86 0.49 15.07 21.01
CA SER A 86 -0.22 15.99 20.13
C SER A 86 0.70 17.07 19.54
N THR A 87 2.01 16.85 19.59
CA THR A 87 3.03 17.72 18.97
C THR A 87 3.72 16.94 17.86
N PHE A 88 3.35 17.25 16.62
CA PHE A 88 3.78 16.50 15.44
C PHE A 88 4.92 17.22 14.74
N ARG A 89 5.97 16.52 14.33
CA ARG A 89 6.95 17.11 13.41
C ARG A 89 6.32 17.29 12.04
N CYS A 90 6.62 18.41 11.41
CA CYS A 90 6.07 18.72 10.10
C CYS A 90 7.00 19.64 9.31
N ASN A 91 6.84 19.66 8.00
CA ASN A 91 7.39 20.68 7.12
C ASN A 91 6.40 20.97 6.01
N ASN A 92 6.04 22.24 5.82
CA ASN A 92 5.12 22.71 4.80
C ASN A 92 3.74 22.04 4.77
N VAL A 93 3.37 21.23 5.76
CA VAL A 93 2.09 20.51 5.80
C VAL A 93 1.39 20.87 7.10
N ASP A 94 0.22 21.49 6.99
CA ASP A 94 -0.59 21.90 8.14
C ASP A 94 -1.60 20.82 8.53
N LEU A 95 -1.96 20.74 9.82
CA LEU A 95 -2.98 19.84 10.34
C LEU A 95 -4.34 20.55 10.40
N TYR A 96 -5.36 19.91 9.87
CA TYR A 96 -6.73 20.44 9.85
C TYR A 96 -7.66 19.72 10.82
N HIS A 97 -7.47 18.41 11.00
CA HIS A 97 -8.36 17.62 11.84
C HIS A 97 -7.74 16.28 12.19
N PHE A 98 -8.00 15.80 13.41
CA PHE A 98 -7.70 14.42 13.81
C PHE A 98 -8.94 13.79 14.44
N ARG A 99 -9.17 12.53 14.08
CA ARG A 99 -10.19 11.67 14.65
C ARG A 99 -9.63 10.30 14.99
N SER A 100 -9.75 9.89 16.25
CA SER A 100 -9.35 8.55 16.66
C SER A 100 -10.22 7.46 16.02
N HIS A 101 -9.70 6.24 15.89
CA HIS A 101 -10.46 5.12 15.29
C HIS A 101 -11.81 4.88 15.95
N GLN A 102 -11.89 4.97 17.28
CA GLN A 102 -13.16 4.86 18.02
C GLN A 102 -14.13 6.01 17.71
N SER A 103 -13.64 7.24 17.56
CA SER A 103 -14.50 8.36 17.16
C SER A 103 -15.01 8.26 15.72
N LEU A 104 -14.33 7.47 14.89
CA LEU A 104 -14.75 7.08 13.54
C LEU A 104 -15.55 5.75 13.55
N GLY A 105 -16.08 5.35 14.70
CA GLY A 105 -17.02 4.25 14.83
C GLY A 105 -16.41 2.88 15.13
N SER A 106 -15.09 2.71 15.10
CA SER A 106 -14.44 1.42 15.37
C SER A 106 -14.59 0.98 16.82
N GLN A 107 -14.84 -0.31 17.02
CA GLN A 107 -14.79 -0.97 18.32
C GLN A 107 -13.41 -1.62 18.59
N GLN A 108 -12.58 -1.77 17.56
CA GLN A 108 -11.25 -2.40 17.66
C GLN A 108 -10.13 -1.37 17.87
N GLY A 109 -10.30 -0.15 17.36
CA GLY A 109 -9.35 0.94 17.59
C GLY A 109 -8.09 0.90 16.73
N GLU A 110 -8.13 0.21 15.58
CA GLU A 110 -6.98 0.06 14.68
C GLU A 110 -7.38 0.06 13.21
N GLY A 111 -6.46 0.49 12.33
CA GLY A 111 -6.72 0.71 10.92
C GLY A 111 -5.58 0.39 9.95
N SER A 112 -5.91 0.48 8.66
CA SER A 112 -5.03 0.11 7.55
C SER A 112 -5.25 1.00 6.32
N SER A 113 -5.51 0.44 5.14
CA SER A 113 -5.65 1.21 3.91
C SER A 113 -6.78 2.24 3.98
N SER A 114 -6.74 3.21 3.09
CA SER A 114 -7.81 4.17 2.86
C SER A 114 -7.82 4.58 1.40
N TRP A 115 -8.96 5.06 0.90
CA TRP A 115 -9.06 5.64 -0.43
C TRP A 115 -10.11 6.74 -0.48
N GLY A 116 -9.86 7.77 -1.27
CA GLY A 116 -10.77 8.90 -1.44
C GLY A 116 -11.61 8.83 -2.71
N TRP A 117 -12.77 9.48 -2.67
CA TRP A 117 -13.65 9.72 -3.81
C TRP A 117 -14.22 11.14 -3.70
N THR A 118 -14.13 11.91 -4.78
CA THR A 118 -14.80 13.22 -4.89
C THR A 118 -16.08 13.04 -5.70
N SER A 119 -17.23 13.44 -5.15
CA SER A 119 -18.51 13.37 -5.85
C SER A 119 -18.53 14.28 -7.09
N PRO A 120 -19.47 14.05 -8.03
CA PRO A 120 -19.65 14.95 -9.18
C PRO A 120 -19.86 16.42 -8.78
N GLU A 121 -20.45 16.68 -7.62
CA GLU A 121 -20.70 18.01 -7.04
C GLU A 121 -19.47 18.61 -6.32
N GLY A 122 -18.38 17.84 -6.21
CA GLY A 122 -17.12 18.30 -5.61
C GLY A 122 -17.04 18.14 -4.09
N ARG A 123 -17.82 17.23 -3.49
CA ARG A 123 -17.70 16.85 -2.07
C ARG A 123 -16.68 15.72 -1.93
N ASP A 124 -15.81 15.80 -0.94
CA ASP A 124 -14.72 14.84 -0.75
C ASP A 124 -15.07 13.80 0.31
N PHE A 125 -14.96 12.52 -0.03
CA PHE A 125 -15.25 11.40 0.85
C PHE A 125 -14.07 10.45 0.94
N VAL A 126 -13.95 9.78 2.08
CA VAL A 126 -12.94 8.74 2.32
C VAL A 126 -13.65 7.48 2.79
N ALA A 127 -13.24 6.34 2.24
CA ALA A 127 -13.38 5.05 2.89
C ALA A 127 -12.06 4.70 3.57
N LEU A 128 -12.09 4.49 4.89
CA LEU A 128 -10.91 4.09 5.67
C LEU A 128 -11.10 2.69 6.26
N GLY A 129 -10.08 1.85 6.13
CA GLY A 129 -10.03 0.51 6.68
C GLY A 129 -9.77 0.56 8.18
N GLN A 130 -10.60 -0.17 8.92
CA GLN A 130 -10.48 -0.43 10.35
C GLN A 130 -10.63 -1.92 10.60
N ALA A 131 -10.08 -2.49 11.67
CA ALA A 131 -10.12 -3.96 11.85
C ALA A 131 -11.55 -4.56 11.78
N ASP A 132 -12.57 -3.80 12.15
CA ASP A 132 -13.99 -4.14 12.11
C ASP A 132 -14.76 -3.56 10.89
N GLY A 133 -14.08 -3.30 9.77
CA GLY A 133 -14.72 -2.95 8.49
C GLY A 133 -14.18 -1.68 7.85
N ALA A 134 -15.02 -0.99 7.09
CA ALA A 134 -14.69 0.29 6.48
C ALA A 134 -15.57 1.40 7.08
N ALA A 135 -14.96 2.45 7.61
CA ALA A 135 -15.66 3.66 7.99
C ALA A 135 -15.70 4.65 6.81
N PHE A 136 -16.74 5.47 6.77
CA PHE A 136 -16.96 6.48 5.74
C PHE A 136 -17.01 7.86 6.39
N VAL A 137 -16.22 8.78 5.86
CA VAL A 137 -16.20 10.18 6.29
C VAL A 137 -16.30 11.11 5.08
N GLU A 138 -16.98 12.24 5.24
CA GLU A 138 -16.82 13.40 4.34
C GLU A 138 -15.77 14.35 4.93
N ILE A 139 -14.88 14.87 4.09
CA ILE A 139 -14.00 15.98 4.44
C ILE A 139 -14.66 17.25 3.90
N ASN A 140 -15.21 18.06 4.80
CA ASN A 140 -15.88 19.29 4.41
C ASN A 140 -14.87 20.38 3.96
N LYS A 141 -15.40 21.52 3.50
CA LYS A 141 -14.58 22.64 2.99
C LYS A 141 -13.63 23.27 4.03
N GLN A 142 -13.83 22.99 5.32
CA GLN A 142 -12.97 23.44 6.41
C GLN A 142 -11.93 22.38 6.80
N GLY A 143 -11.86 21.25 6.08
CA GLY A 143 -10.97 20.15 6.36
C GLY A 143 -11.42 19.28 7.54
N LYS A 144 -12.69 19.39 7.97
CA LYS A 144 -13.23 18.59 9.07
C LYS A 144 -13.82 17.30 8.54
N MET A 145 -13.49 16.21 9.20
CA MET A 145 -14.08 14.89 8.98
C MET A 145 -15.46 14.83 9.63
N LEU A 146 -16.47 14.57 8.81
CA LEU A 146 -17.84 14.27 9.22
C LEU A 146 -18.04 12.76 9.10
N TYR A 147 -18.20 12.07 10.22
CA TYR A 147 -18.43 10.63 10.21
C TYR A 147 -19.84 10.32 9.71
N LEU A 148 -19.93 9.58 8.61
CA LEU A 148 -21.21 9.26 7.95
C LEU A 148 -21.68 7.86 8.29
N GLY A 149 -20.78 6.97 8.70
CA GLY A 149 -21.17 5.61 9.00
C GLY A 149 -20.11 4.59 8.63
N ARG A 150 -20.52 3.34 8.56
CA ARG A 150 -19.60 2.23 8.31
C ARG A 150 -20.25 1.05 7.62
N LEU A 151 -19.45 0.36 6.82
CA LEU A 151 -19.72 -0.98 6.32
C LEU A 151 -18.94 -1.97 7.20
N PRO A 152 -19.61 -2.91 7.90
CA PRO A 152 -18.91 -3.91 8.70
C PRO A 152 -18.08 -4.85 7.83
N GLN A 153 -17.07 -5.48 8.44
CA GLN A 153 -16.35 -6.58 7.79
C GLN A 153 -17.34 -7.67 7.32
N TYR A 154 -17.03 -8.34 6.21
CA TYR A 154 -17.92 -9.41 5.71
C TYR A 154 -17.85 -10.68 6.56
N SER A 155 -16.68 -10.98 7.14
CA SER A 155 -16.44 -12.17 7.95
C SER A 155 -15.98 -11.81 9.37
N THR A 156 -14.70 -12.02 9.67
CA THR A 156 -14.12 -11.75 11.00
C THR A 156 -13.30 -10.47 10.97
N PRO A 157 -13.21 -9.74 12.10
CA PRO A 157 -12.30 -8.61 12.21
C PRO A 157 -10.86 -9.00 11.85
N GLY A 158 -10.13 -8.06 11.29
CA GLY A 158 -8.74 -8.22 10.87
C GLY A 158 -8.20 -6.89 10.35
N ILE A 159 -6.99 -6.53 10.78
CA ILE A 159 -6.40 -5.23 10.46
C ILE A 159 -6.07 -5.07 8.97
N TRP A 160 -5.63 -6.14 8.30
CA TRP A 160 -5.29 -6.11 6.87
C TRP A 160 -6.53 -6.01 5.99
N ARG A 161 -6.77 -4.80 5.50
CA ARG A 161 -7.86 -4.45 4.60
C ARG A 161 -7.39 -3.38 3.65
N GLU A 162 -7.49 -3.71 2.39
CA GLU A 162 -7.05 -2.87 1.30
C GLU A 162 -8.27 -2.34 0.56
N ILE A 163 -8.21 -1.04 0.25
CA ILE A 163 -9.31 -0.30 -0.36
C ILE A 163 -8.76 0.42 -1.58
N ARG A 164 -9.47 0.32 -2.71
CA ARG A 164 -9.23 1.14 -3.89
C ARG A 164 -10.55 1.64 -4.47
N GLY A 165 -10.51 2.84 -5.04
CA GLY A 165 -11.63 3.41 -5.78
C GLY A 165 -11.68 2.88 -7.21
N TYR A 166 -12.90 2.66 -7.72
CA TYR A 166 -13.19 2.42 -9.13
C TYR A 166 -14.43 3.21 -9.51
N LYS A 167 -14.26 4.31 -10.27
CA LYS A 167 -15.36 5.25 -10.55
C LYS A 167 -16.01 5.73 -9.24
N ASP A 168 -17.29 5.42 -9.03
CA ASP A 168 -18.04 5.78 -7.82
C ASP A 168 -18.08 4.65 -6.78
N TYR A 169 -17.34 3.56 -6.99
CA TYR A 169 -17.32 2.41 -6.10
C TYR A 169 -16.04 2.36 -5.27
N MET A 170 -16.16 1.86 -4.04
CA MET A 170 -15.04 1.38 -3.25
C MET A 170 -14.98 -0.14 -3.31
N ILE A 171 -13.81 -0.64 -3.69
CA ILE A 171 -13.48 -2.05 -3.75
C ILE A 171 -12.70 -2.38 -2.49
N ILE A 172 -13.24 -3.27 -1.65
CA ILE A 172 -12.73 -3.53 -0.31
C ILE A 172 -12.38 -5.02 -0.20
N GLY A 173 -11.08 -5.30 -0.12
CA GLY A 173 -10.52 -6.64 0.11
C GLY A 173 -9.95 -6.80 1.52
N SER A 174 -9.77 -8.04 1.98
CA SER A 174 -9.13 -8.33 3.28
C SER A 174 -8.48 -9.70 3.29
N GLU A 175 -7.47 -9.86 4.14
CA GLU A 175 -6.87 -11.15 4.45
C GLU A 175 -7.67 -12.00 5.44
N SER A 176 -8.80 -11.50 5.95
CA SER A 176 -9.73 -12.31 6.76
C SER A 176 -10.33 -13.46 5.93
N PRO A 177 -10.29 -14.71 6.43
CA PRO A 177 -10.91 -15.85 5.75
C PRO A 177 -12.37 -15.59 5.39
N LYS A 178 -12.79 -16.00 4.18
CA LYS A 178 -14.16 -15.83 3.66
C LYS A 178 -14.67 -14.38 3.65
N HIS A 179 -13.78 -13.38 3.62
CA HIS A 179 -14.18 -11.98 3.52
C HIS A 179 -14.73 -11.64 2.12
N TYR A 180 -14.13 -12.20 1.08
CA TYR A 180 -14.39 -11.87 -0.32
C TYR A 180 -14.08 -10.39 -0.62
N ILE A 181 -14.51 -9.89 -1.78
CA ILE A 181 -14.35 -8.47 -2.14
C ILE A 181 -15.72 -7.79 -2.12
N GLN A 182 -15.89 -6.84 -1.21
CA GLN A 182 -17.08 -6.01 -1.10
C GLN A 182 -17.00 -4.85 -2.10
N ILE A 183 -18.09 -4.57 -2.80
CA ILE A 183 -18.22 -3.43 -3.73
C ILE A 183 -19.30 -2.51 -3.18
N PHE A 184 -18.90 -1.31 -2.78
CA PHE A 184 -19.77 -0.32 -2.15
C PHE A 184 -19.91 0.93 -3.02
N ASP A 185 -21.15 1.35 -3.30
CA ASP A 185 -21.43 2.60 -4.04
C ASP A 185 -21.33 3.82 -3.11
N MET A 186 -20.36 4.69 -3.35
CA MET A 186 -20.11 5.88 -2.55
C MET A 186 -21.24 6.91 -2.63
N LYS A 187 -22.10 6.87 -3.66
CA LYS A 187 -23.24 7.80 -3.78
C LYS A 187 -24.25 7.63 -2.66
N LYS A 188 -24.30 6.45 -2.03
CA LYS A 188 -25.14 6.21 -0.84
C LYS A 188 -24.82 7.16 0.31
N LEU A 189 -23.61 7.72 0.35
CA LEU A 189 -23.18 8.66 1.38
C LEU A 189 -23.69 10.09 1.14
N LEU A 190 -24.14 10.43 -0.07
CA LEU A 190 -24.52 11.80 -0.41
C LEU A 190 -25.71 12.33 0.39
N GLU A 191 -26.59 11.43 0.82
CA GLU A 191 -27.83 11.73 1.56
C GLU A 191 -27.72 11.43 3.06
N VAL A 192 -26.56 10.97 3.54
CA VAL A 192 -26.36 10.64 4.96
C VAL A 192 -26.08 11.90 5.76
N ASP A 193 -26.84 12.07 6.86
CA ASP A 193 -26.64 13.12 7.86
C ASP A 193 -25.61 12.66 8.91
N GLU A 194 -24.57 13.46 9.15
CA GLU A 194 -23.49 13.15 10.09
C GLU A 194 -23.97 13.01 11.54
N LYS A 195 -25.15 13.57 11.87
CA LYS A 195 -25.77 13.43 13.19
C LYS A 195 -26.44 12.08 13.37
N ASN A 196 -26.67 11.36 12.28
CA ASN A 196 -27.28 10.03 12.27
C ASN A 196 -26.45 9.06 11.42
N PRO A 197 -25.19 8.74 11.81
CA PRO A 197 -24.33 7.86 11.04
C PRO A 197 -24.95 6.48 10.82
N VAL A 198 -24.79 5.92 9.62
CA VAL A 198 -25.41 4.67 9.21
C VAL A 198 -24.48 3.48 9.43
N THR A 199 -24.97 2.40 10.02
CA THR A 199 -24.31 1.08 9.91
C THR A 199 -24.94 0.33 8.74
N PHE A 200 -24.21 0.23 7.63
CA PHE A 200 -24.63 -0.46 6.42
C PHE A 200 -24.66 -1.99 6.63
N SER A 201 -25.49 -2.68 5.87
CA SER A 201 -25.63 -4.15 5.87
C SER A 201 -24.94 -4.79 4.67
N ASN A 202 -24.19 -5.87 4.92
CA ASN A 202 -23.56 -6.65 3.86
C ASN A 202 -24.57 -7.31 2.91
N GLU A 203 -25.79 -7.57 3.38
CA GLU A 203 -26.84 -8.22 2.62
C GLU A 203 -27.64 -7.24 1.76
N LYS A 204 -27.76 -5.98 2.18
CA LYS A 204 -28.68 -5.00 1.57
C LYS A 204 -27.98 -3.86 0.87
N ASP A 205 -26.81 -3.44 1.36
CA ASP A 205 -26.21 -2.17 0.98
C ASP A 205 -25.01 -2.30 0.06
N LEU A 206 -24.42 -3.49 -0.07
CA LEU A 206 -23.42 -3.76 -1.10
C LEU A 206 -24.06 -3.66 -2.48
N THR A 207 -23.33 -3.04 -3.42
CA THR A 207 -23.67 -3.14 -4.84
C THR A 207 -23.45 -4.56 -5.32
N GLY A 208 -22.32 -5.15 -4.94
CA GLY A 208 -21.95 -6.51 -5.30
C GLY A 208 -20.92 -7.09 -4.34
N LEU A 209 -20.73 -8.40 -4.45
CA LEU A 209 -19.79 -9.16 -3.65
C LEU A 209 -19.11 -10.21 -4.52
N PHE A 210 -17.83 -10.04 -4.80
CA PHE A 210 -17.09 -10.98 -5.62
C PHE A 210 -16.59 -12.16 -4.79
N LYS A 211 -17.23 -13.32 -4.94
CA LYS A 211 -16.90 -14.56 -4.23
C LYS A 211 -15.94 -15.50 -4.98
N GLY A 212 -15.34 -15.06 -6.09
CA GLY A 212 -14.47 -15.89 -6.93
C GLY A 212 -13.05 -16.10 -6.40
N LEU A 213 -12.75 -15.67 -5.17
CA LEU A 213 -11.46 -15.91 -4.52
C LEU A 213 -11.46 -17.30 -3.85
N PRO A 214 -10.33 -18.05 -3.88
CA PRO A 214 -10.31 -19.46 -3.43
C PRO A 214 -10.75 -19.63 -1.97
N ASP A 215 -10.15 -18.86 -1.05
CA ASP A 215 -10.51 -18.85 0.37
C ASP A 215 -11.25 -17.56 0.80
N GLY A 216 -11.65 -16.73 -0.16
CA GLY A 216 -12.20 -15.40 0.10
C GLY A 216 -11.17 -14.36 0.58
N ARG A 217 -9.88 -14.69 0.64
CA ARG A 217 -8.82 -13.77 1.08
C ARG A 217 -8.10 -13.14 -0.10
N THR A 218 -7.75 -11.87 0.03
CA THR A 218 -6.85 -11.15 -0.87
C THR A 218 -5.96 -10.25 -0.04
N HIS A 219 -4.69 -10.14 -0.40
CA HIS A 219 -3.77 -9.22 0.27
C HIS A 219 -4.16 -7.78 -0.08
N ASN A 220 -4.28 -7.52 -1.38
CA ASN A 220 -4.64 -6.21 -1.91
C ASN A 220 -5.66 -6.35 -3.05
N VAL A 221 -6.24 -5.22 -3.43
CA VAL A 221 -7.04 -5.04 -4.65
C VAL A 221 -6.46 -3.89 -5.43
N VAL A 222 -6.32 -4.03 -6.75
CA VAL A 222 -5.75 -2.98 -7.61
C VAL A 222 -6.70 -2.72 -8.77
N VAL A 223 -6.70 -1.50 -9.30
CA VAL A 223 -7.72 -1.05 -10.25
C VAL A 223 -7.06 -0.53 -11.51
N ASN A 224 -7.51 -1.02 -12.67
CA ASN A 224 -7.26 -0.38 -13.95
C ASN A 224 -8.57 0.21 -14.49
N GLU A 225 -8.76 1.51 -14.25
CA GLU A 225 -9.95 2.21 -14.74
C GLU A 225 -10.05 2.21 -16.28
N GLY A 226 -8.91 2.19 -16.98
CA GLY A 226 -8.86 2.23 -18.44
C GLY A 226 -9.38 0.97 -19.13
N SER A 227 -9.29 -0.18 -18.46
CA SER A 227 -9.83 -1.46 -18.96
C SER A 227 -11.15 -1.87 -18.30
N GLY A 228 -11.52 -1.23 -17.18
CA GLY A 228 -12.70 -1.60 -16.40
C GLY A 228 -12.49 -2.86 -15.55
N PHE A 229 -11.24 -3.22 -15.26
CA PHE A 229 -10.88 -4.38 -14.44
C PHE A 229 -10.35 -3.97 -13.07
N VAL A 230 -10.73 -4.76 -12.08
CA VAL A 230 -10.09 -4.85 -10.78
C VAL A 230 -9.25 -6.11 -10.76
N TYR A 231 -8.16 -6.15 -10.01
CA TYR A 231 -7.39 -7.36 -9.76
C TYR A 231 -7.27 -7.61 -8.27
N ALA A 232 -7.56 -8.83 -7.84
CA ALA A 232 -7.17 -9.32 -6.53
C ALA A 232 -5.75 -9.88 -6.61
N VAL A 233 -4.90 -9.52 -5.66
CA VAL A 233 -3.50 -9.97 -5.57
C VAL A 233 -3.22 -10.57 -4.20
N GLY A 234 -2.31 -11.54 -4.15
CA GLY A 234 -1.99 -12.25 -2.92
C GLY A 234 -3.13 -13.15 -2.44
N ALA A 235 -4.07 -13.52 -3.33
CA ALA A 235 -5.23 -14.31 -2.96
C ALA A 235 -4.82 -15.71 -2.48
N SER A 236 -5.17 -16.05 -1.25
CA SER A 236 -4.81 -17.33 -0.64
C SER A 236 -5.72 -18.49 -1.11
N PRO A 237 -5.19 -19.72 -1.22
CA PRO A 237 -3.81 -20.14 -0.93
C PRO A 237 -2.88 -20.11 -2.16
N ARG A 238 -1.56 -20.09 -1.94
CA ARG A 238 -0.53 -20.20 -3.01
C ARG A 238 -0.59 -21.51 -3.81
N THR A 239 -1.27 -22.53 -3.29
CA THR A 239 -1.49 -23.83 -3.94
C THR A 239 -2.67 -23.83 -4.93
N HIS A 240 -3.48 -22.78 -4.95
CA HIS A 240 -4.56 -22.64 -5.92
C HIS A 240 -4.01 -22.48 -7.36
N ALA A 241 -4.84 -22.72 -8.38
CA ALA A 241 -4.46 -22.58 -9.78
C ALA A 241 -3.89 -21.19 -10.13
N CYS A 242 -4.37 -20.14 -9.44
CA CYS A 242 -3.89 -18.76 -9.59
C CYS A 242 -2.62 -18.44 -8.79
N LYS A 243 -2.14 -19.34 -7.92
CA LYS A 243 -0.88 -19.23 -7.17
C LYS A 243 -0.67 -17.90 -6.42
N SER A 244 -1.77 -17.30 -5.94
CA SER A 244 -1.77 -15.96 -5.32
C SER A 244 -1.25 -14.82 -6.22
N GLY A 245 -1.27 -15.02 -7.54
CA GLY A 245 -0.99 -13.99 -8.54
C GLY A 245 -2.18 -13.05 -8.77
N LEU A 246 -2.26 -12.47 -9.97
CA LEU A 246 -3.28 -11.48 -10.34
C LEU A 246 -4.58 -12.16 -10.78
N ILE A 247 -5.64 -12.11 -9.99
CA ILE A 247 -6.98 -12.59 -10.40
C ILE A 247 -7.74 -11.40 -10.97
N ALA A 248 -8.03 -11.42 -12.28
CA ALA A 248 -8.79 -10.37 -12.93
C ALA A 248 -10.28 -10.46 -12.55
N ILE A 249 -10.90 -9.32 -12.31
CA ILE A 249 -12.31 -9.16 -11.94
C ILE A 249 -12.91 -8.12 -12.90
N ASP A 250 -13.85 -8.57 -13.72
CA ASP A 250 -14.59 -7.73 -14.66
C ASP A 250 -15.64 -6.91 -13.90
N MET A 251 -15.52 -5.59 -14.00
CA MET A 251 -16.40 -4.62 -13.35
C MET A 251 -17.36 -3.93 -14.33
N ALA A 252 -17.66 -4.57 -15.47
CA ALA A 252 -18.70 -4.12 -16.39
C ALA A 252 -20.09 -4.10 -15.73
N ASP A 253 -20.38 -5.09 -14.88
CA ASP A 253 -21.54 -5.13 -13.98
C ASP A 253 -21.06 -5.27 -12.52
N PRO A 254 -20.88 -4.14 -11.79
CA PRO A 254 -20.45 -4.17 -10.40
C PRO A 254 -21.41 -4.90 -9.44
N SER A 255 -22.66 -5.15 -9.85
CA SER A 255 -23.61 -5.91 -9.03
C SER A 255 -23.43 -7.42 -9.13
N ASN A 256 -22.80 -7.88 -10.22
CA ASN A 256 -22.49 -9.27 -10.47
C ASN A 256 -21.10 -9.43 -11.13
N PRO A 257 -20.02 -9.09 -10.39
CA PRO A 257 -18.66 -9.14 -10.93
C PRO A 257 -18.25 -10.58 -11.25
N THR A 258 -17.51 -10.77 -12.34
CA THR A 258 -17.03 -12.10 -12.77
C THR A 258 -15.50 -12.11 -12.94
N SER A 259 -14.89 -13.29 -13.01
CA SER A 259 -13.45 -13.41 -13.26
C SER A 259 -13.20 -14.16 -14.57
N PRO A 260 -12.57 -13.53 -15.57
CA PRO A 260 -12.25 -14.19 -16.83
C PRO A 260 -10.97 -15.06 -16.76
N GLY A 261 -10.16 -14.92 -15.71
CA GLY A 261 -8.89 -15.63 -15.58
C GLY A 261 -7.92 -14.95 -14.61
N CYS A 262 -6.70 -15.48 -14.53
CA CYS A 262 -5.67 -14.96 -13.64
C CYS A 262 -4.25 -15.15 -14.21
N ALA A 263 -3.34 -14.23 -13.87
CA ALA A 263 -1.91 -14.37 -14.12
C ALA A 263 -1.25 -15.09 -12.94
N SER A 264 -1.07 -16.40 -13.08
CA SER A 264 -0.50 -17.27 -12.05
C SER A 264 1.02 -17.47 -12.20
N GLU A 265 1.55 -17.23 -13.40
CA GLU A 265 2.98 -17.21 -13.62
C GLU A 265 3.60 -16.08 -12.79
N GLY A 266 4.82 -16.28 -12.26
CA GLY A 266 5.45 -15.30 -11.36
C GLY A 266 5.08 -15.46 -9.88
N GLY A 267 4.06 -16.26 -9.55
CA GLY A 267 3.74 -16.64 -8.17
C GLY A 267 2.93 -15.57 -7.44
N TYR A 268 3.21 -15.41 -6.14
CA TYR A 268 2.52 -14.45 -5.30
C TYR A 268 2.82 -13.03 -5.74
N VAL A 269 1.76 -12.20 -5.80
CA VAL A 269 1.84 -10.77 -6.08
C VAL A 269 1.35 -10.07 -4.82
N HIS A 270 2.18 -9.23 -4.20
CA HIS A 270 1.84 -8.49 -2.99
C HIS A 270 0.96 -7.28 -3.32
N ASP A 271 1.48 -6.41 -4.18
CA ASP A 271 0.78 -5.28 -4.77
C ASP A 271 1.10 -5.25 -6.29
N ALA A 272 0.36 -4.46 -7.04
CA ALA A 272 0.63 -4.20 -8.44
C ALA A 272 0.06 -2.85 -8.88
N GLN A 273 0.61 -2.32 -9.97
CA GLN A 273 -0.04 -1.25 -10.72
C GLN A 273 -0.40 -1.76 -12.11
N CYS A 274 -1.69 -1.86 -12.41
CA CYS A 274 -2.20 -2.27 -13.71
C CYS A 274 -2.75 -1.05 -14.47
N ILE A 275 -2.20 -0.76 -15.64
CA ILE A 275 -2.60 0.39 -16.46
C ILE A 275 -2.50 0.08 -17.96
N MET A 276 -3.17 0.89 -18.78
CA MET A 276 -2.96 0.85 -20.23
C MET A 276 -1.58 1.44 -20.56
N TYR A 277 -0.79 0.70 -21.32
CA TYR A 277 0.58 1.09 -21.67
C TYR A 277 0.60 2.20 -22.71
N LYS A 278 1.34 3.26 -22.38
CA LYS A 278 1.55 4.46 -23.19
C LYS A 278 3.03 4.89 -23.25
N GLY A 279 3.95 4.05 -22.76
CA GLY A 279 5.39 4.35 -22.72
C GLY A 279 6.10 4.12 -24.04
N PRO A 280 7.44 4.27 -24.09
CA PRO A 280 8.20 4.27 -25.34
C PRO A 280 8.38 2.88 -26.00
N ASP A 281 8.10 1.78 -25.31
CA ASP A 281 8.22 0.43 -25.86
C ASP A 281 7.09 0.13 -26.86
N ALA A 282 7.36 0.37 -28.15
CA ALA A 282 6.38 0.26 -29.22
C ALA A 282 5.68 -1.11 -29.31
N LYS A 283 6.31 -2.19 -28.81
CA LYS A 283 5.74 -3.54 -28.82
C LYS A 283 4.49 -3.66 -27.94
N TYR A 284 4.42 -2.87 -26.87
CA TYR A 284 3.38 -2.97 -25.85
C TYR A 284 2.39 -1.80 -25.90
N GLN A 285 2.51 -0.89 -26.86
CA GLN A 285 1.59 0.24 -27.02
C GLN A 285 0.12 -0.19 -27.05
N GLY A 286 -0.70 0.43 -26.19
CA GLY A 286 -2.12 0.15 -26.05
C GLY A 286 -2.46 -1.17 -25.36
N ARG A 287 -1.48 -1.94 -24.90
CA ARG A 287 -1.69 -3.17 -24.12
C ARG A 287 -2.00 -2.86 -22.66
N GLU A 288 -2.60 -3.80 -21.95
CA GLU A 288 -2.78 -3.70 -20.51
C GLU A 288 -1.59 -4.34 -19.79
N ILE A 289 -0.83 -3.53 -19.07
CA ILE A 289 0.39 -3.96 -18.39
C ILE A 289 0.19 -3.83 -16.88
N CYS A 290 0.54 -4.91 -16.16
CA CYS A 290 0.64 -4.87 -14.70
C CYS A 290 2.12 -4.93 -14.29
N TYR A 291 2.54 -3.95 -13.50
CA TYR A 291 3.81 -3.95 -12.79
C TYR A 291 3.57 -4.57 -11.41
N GLY A 292 3.92 -5.84 -11.23
CA GLY A 292 3.70 -6.60 -10.00
C GLY A 292 4.92 -6.61 -9.09
N TYR A 293 4.66 -6.53 -7.79
CA TYR A 293 5.67 -6.54 -6.72
C TYR A 293 5.51 -7.85 -5.96
N ASN A 294 6.40 -8.80 -6.21
CA ASN A 294 6.20 -10.22 -5.89
C ASN A 294 7.03 -10.66 -4.67
N GLU A 295 7.24 -9.77 -3.69
CA GLU A 295 8.08 -9.98 -2.49
C GLU A 295 9.58 -10.08 -2.79
N ASN A 296 10.00 -10.89 -3.76
CA ASN A 296 11.41 -11.12 -4.05
C ASN A 296 11.91 -10.40 -5.32
N MET A 297 11.00 -9.87 -6.14
CA MET A 297 11.30 -9.26 -7.43
C MET A 297 10.14 -8.42 -7.94
N MET A 298 10.46 -7.52 -8.88
CA MET A 298 9.46 -6.90 -9.75
C MET A 298 9.19 -7.82 -10.94
N VAL A 299 7.91 -8.02 -11.27
CA VAL A 299 7.47 -8.81 -12.43
C VAL A 299 6.56 -7.95 -13.31
N ILE A 300 6.87 -7.84 -14.60
CA ILE A 300 6.04 -7.10 -15.54
C ILE A 300 5.22 -8.09 -16.36
N TYR A 301 3.91 -7.90 -16.36
CA TYR A 301 2.93 -8.76 -16.99
C TYR A 301 2.25 -8.05 -18.16
N ASP A 302 2.03 -8.77 -19.25
CA ASP A 302 0.99 -8.42 -20.23
C ASP A 302 -0.29 -9.18 -19.86
N VAL A 303 -1.30 -8.44 -19.41
CA VAL A 303 -2.59 -8.99 -19.00
C VAL A 303 -3.69 -8.63 -19.99
N THR A 304 -3.35 -8.18 -21.20
CA THR A 304 -4.34 -7.76 -22.22
C THR A 304 -5.38 -8.85 -22.45
N ASP A 305 -4.93 -10.08 -22.72
CA ASP A 305 -5.77 -11.27 -22.71
C ASP A 305 -5.82 -11.86 -21.29
N LYS A 306 -6.94 -11.65 -20.60
CA LYS A 306 -7.15 -12.11 -19.22
C LYS A 306 -7.14 -13.64 -19.07
N LYS A 307 -7.36 -14.37 -20.17
CA LYS A 307 -7.38 -15.84 -20.18
C LYS A 307 -5.98 -16.44 -20.41
N ALA A 308 -5.08 -15.67 -21.01
CA ALA A 308 -3.73 -16.07 -21.33
C ALA A 308 -2.72 -14.93 -21.05
N PRO A 309 -2.65 -14.42 -19.81
CA PRO A 309 -1.66 -13.41 -19.45
C PRO A 309 -0.25 -13.99 -19.56
N THR A 310 0.73 -13.14 -19.89
CA THR A 310 2.12 -13.54 -20.08
C THR A 310 3.05 -12.68 -19.25
N ILE A 311 4.19 -13.22 -18.82
CA ILE A 311 5.25 -12.42 -18.20
C ILE A 311 6.18 -11.87 -19.27
N ILE A 312 6.38 -10.55 -19.22
CA ILE A 312 7.34 -9.83 -20.06
C ILE A 312 8.75 -9.94 -19.46
N SER A 313 8.90 -9.64 -18.16
CA SER A 313 10.20 -9.64 -17.50
C SER A 313 10.11 -9.93 -16.00
N ARG A 314 11.23 -10.33 -15.41
CA ARG A 314 11.45 -10.45 -13.96
C ARG A 314 12.73 -9.73 -13.60
N SER A 315 12.70 -8.86 -12.61
CA SER A 315 13.83 -8.02 -12.22
C SER A 315 14.06 -8.08 -10.72
N THR A 316 15.27 -8.48 -10.32
CA THR A 316 15.74 -8.43 -8.94
C THR A 316 16.71 -7.26 -8.77
N TYR A 317 16.98 -6.88 -7.53
CA TYR A 317 17.90 -5.80 -7.18
C TYR A 317 18.75 -6.19 -5.96
N ASP A 318 19.89 -5.53 -5.83
CA ASP A 318 20.84 -5.83 -4.76
C ASP A 318 20.28 -5.38 -3.41
N GLY A 319 20.26 -6.32 -2.47
CA GLY A 319 19.75 -6.07 -1.12
C GLY A 319 18.24 -6.19 -0.96
N GLY A 320 17.49 -6.58 -1.99
CA GLY A 320 16.05 -6.77 -1.87
C GLY A 320 15.65 -7.86 -0.86
N VAL A 321 14.62 -7.58 -0.07
CA VAL A 321 14.09 -8.44 0.99
C VAL A 321 12.58 -8.63 0.85
N TYR A 322 11.84 -7.56 0.60
CA TYR A 322 10.40 -7.59 0.45
C TYR A 322 9.92 -6.50 -0.51
N CYS A 323 10.14 -6.72 -1.81
CA CYS A 323 9.58 -5.93 -2.91
C CYS A 323 8.06 -5.79 -2.73
N HIS A 324 7.65 -4.63 -2.24
CA HIS A 324 6.36 -4.46 -1.59
C HIS A 324 5.36 -3.73 -2.50
N GLN A 325 5.74 -2.55 -2.97
CA GLN A 325 4.88 -1.69 -3.77
C GLN A 325 5.70 -0.80 -4.72
N GLY A 326 4.99 -0.19 -5.69
CA GLY A 326 5.57 0.81 -6.57
C GLY A 326 4.56 1.45 -7.51
N TRP A 327 5.00 2.50 -8.21
CA TRP A 327 4.16 3.32 -9.07
C TRP A 327 4.93 3.90 -10.25
N VAL A 328 4.37 3.83 -11.46
CA VAL A 328 4.93 4.48 -12.65
C VAL A 328 4.97 5.99 -12.48
N LEU A 329 6.06 6.59 -12.95
CA LEU A 329 6.31 8.02 -12.82
C LEU A 329 5.23 8.86 -13.50
N ASP A 330 4.86 8.45 -14.72
CA ASP A 330 3.82 9.08 -15.52
C ASP A 330 2.99 7.98 -16.21
N PRO A 331 1.69 7.82 -15.90
CA PRO A 331 0.84 6.84 -16.56
C PRO A 331 0.67 7.10 -18.07
N ASN A 332 0.96 8.32 -18.55
CA ASN A 332 0.94 8.67 -19.97
C ASN A 332 2.30 8.56 -20.67
N ASN A 333 3.38 8.30 -19.93
CA ASN A 333 4.71 8.05 -20.47
C ASN A 333 5.54 7.18 -19.51
N GLN A 334 5.43 5.86 -19.68
CA GLN A 334 5.92 4.87 -18.72
C GLN A 334 7.41 4.55 -18.96
N GLU A 335 8.28 5.54 -18.71
CA GLU A 335 9.74 5.42 -18.83
C GLU A 335 10.42 5.01 -17.52
N TYR A 336 9.82 5.39 -16.40
CA TYR A 336 10.34 5.16 -15.06
C TYR A 336 9.24 4.71 -14.11
N LEU A 337 9.62 3.93 -13.09
CA LEU A 337 8.79 3.70 -11.91
C LEU A 337 9.58 3.89 -10.62
N LEU A 338 8.85 4.18 -9.55
CA LEU A 338 9.34 4.16 -8.17
C LEU A 338 8.88 2.89 -7.49
N MET A 339 9.72 2.33 -6.62
CA MET A 339 9.46 1.09 -5.91
C MET A 339 10.05 1.15 -4.50
N ASP A 340 9.41 0.50 -3.54
CA ASP A 340 9.85 0.35 -2.14
C ASP A 340 10.09 -1.12 -1.75
N ASP A 341 10.71 -1.33 -0.60
CA ASP A 341 11.04 -2.63 -0.02
C ASP A 341 10.80 -2.64 1.48
N GLU A 342 9.60 -3.05 1.89
CA GLU A 342 9.05 -2.83 3.24
C GLU A 342 9.82 -3.53 4.39
N TYR A 343 10.86 -4.30 4.09
CA TYR A 343 11.57 -5.07 5.10
C TYR A 343 13.09 -4.92 5.06
N ASP A 344 13.63 -4.19 4.08
CA ASP A 344 15.08 -4.04 3.95
C ASP A 344 15.69 -3.14 5.05
N GLU A 345 14.95 -2.17 5.62
CA GLU A 345 15.42 -1.43 6.80
C GLU A 345 15.40 -2.29 8.07
N HIS A 346 14.40 -3.16 8.20
CA HIS A 346 14.26 -4.06 9.35
C HIS A 346 15.40 -5.07 9.38
N ASP A 347 15.64 -5.75 8.25
CA ASP A 347 16.70 -6.74 8.08
C ASP A 347 18.09 -6.11 7.87
N ARG A 348 18.14 -4.79 7.76
CA ARG A 348 19.35 -4.00 7.53
C ARG A 348 20.10 -4.46 6.28
N SER A 349 19.37 -4.61 5.18
CA SER A 349 19.88 -5.06 3.91
C SER A 349 20.18 -3.90 2.96
N GLY A 350 21.02 -4.16 1.95
CA GLY A 350 21.22 -3.26 0.82
C GLY A 350 21.55 -1.81 1.17
N LEU A 351 20.87 -0.89 0.49
CA LEU A 351 20.97 0.54 0.73
C LEU A 351 20.34 0.95 2.06
N ALA A 352 19.34 0.21 2.54
CA ALA A 352 18.56 0.49 3.72
C ALA A 352 19.18 0.00 5.04
N LYS A 353 20.40 -0.58 5.00
CA LYS A 353 21.12 -1.12 6.16
C LYS A 353 21.36 -0.15 7.32
N ASP A 354 21.30 1.14 7.06
CA ASP A 354 21.40 2.20 8.08
C ASP A 354 20.04 2.53 8.72
N GLY A 355 18.95 1.93 8.24
CA GLY A 355 17.59 2.03 8.73
C GLY A 355 16.80 3.22 8.17
N HIS A 356 17.25 3.84 7.08
CA HIS A 356 16.52 4.91 6.40
C HIS A 356 15.76 4.36 5.20
N SER A 357 14.51 4.80 5.04
CA SER A 357 13.63 4.45 3.93
C SER A 357 14.29 4.66 2.56
N VAL A 358 14.18 3.69 1.65
CA VAL A 358 14.79 3.74 0.31
C VAL A 358 13.75 3.59 -0.81
N THR A 359 13.58 4.65 -1.59
CA THR A 359 12.79 4.57 -2.83
C THR A 359 13.69 4.28 -4.02
N TYR A 360 13.52 3.10 -4.62
CA TYR A 360 14.26 2.65 -5.80
C TYR A 360 13.68 3.26 -7.09
N ILE A 361 14.55 3.66 -8.02
CA ILE A 361 14.18 4.29 -9.30
C ILE A 361 14.55 3.34 -10.44
N TRP A 362 13.54 2.80 -11.11
CA TRP A 362 13.69 1.86 -12.21
C TRP A 362 13.47 2.53 -13.55
N ASN A 363 14.32 2.24 -14.52
CA ASN A 363 14.04 2.49 -15.93
C ASN A 363 13.24 1.31 -16.50
N ILE A 364 12.10 1.62 -17.13
CA ILE A 364 11.19 0.68 -17.79
C ILE A 364 10.90 1.09 -19.23
N MET A 365 11.79 1.86 -19.87
CA MET A 365 11.64 2.21 -21.29
C MET A 365 11.62 0.99 -22.20
N SER A 366 12.29 -0.10 -21.79
CA SER A 366 12.08 -1.44 -22.34
C SER A 366 11.43 -2.30 -21.27
N LEU A 367 10.21 -2.76 -21.51
CA LEU A 367 9.51 -3.62 -20.56
C LEU A 367 10.17 -4.99 -20.42
N GLU A 368 10.91 -5.43 -21.45
CA GLU A 368 11.63 -6.71 -21.44
C GLU A 368 12.93 -6.68 -20.62
N LYS A 369 13.50 -5.47 -20.41
CA LYS A 369 14.77 -5.29 -19.72
C LYS A 369 14.75 -4.10 -18.75
N PRO A 370 13.88 -4.10 -17.72
CA PRO A 370 13.94 -3.09 -16.68
C PRO A 370 15.27 -3.15 -15.94
N PHE A 371 15.77 -2.01 -15.49
CA PHE A 371 16.97 -1.97 -14.65
C PHE A 371 16.94 -0.79 -13.67
N LEU A 372 17.59 -0.99 -12.53
CA LEU A 372 17.71 0.02 -11.49
C LEU A 372 18.66 1.14 -11.93
N THR A 373 18.20 2.38 -11.89
CA THR A 373 18.97 3.57 -12.28
C THR A 373 19.48 4.39 -11.10
N GLY A 374 18.76 4.37 -9.98
CA GLY A 374 19.04 5.25 -8.85
C GLY A 374 18.15 4.98 -7.67
N HIS A 375 18.23 5.85 -6.67
CA HIS A 375 17.39 5.79 -5.49
C HIS A 375 17.25 7.18 -4.85
N TYR A 376 16.19 7.35 -4.06
CA TYR A 376 16.10 8.36 -3.02
C TYR A 376 16.21 7.67 -1.66
N LYS A 377 16.93 8.29 -0.73
CA LYS A 377 17.01 7.84 0.66
C LYS A 377 16.46 8.92 1.58
N SER A 378 15.50 8.56 2.42
CA SER A 378 14.92 9.46 3.42
C SER A 378 15.97 9.92 4.42
N PRO A 379 15.93 11.18 4.91
CA PRO A 379 16.77 11.61 6.03
C PRO A 379 16.30 11.04 7.37
N VAL A 380 15.14 10.37 7.41
CA VAL A 380 14.53 9.81 8.62
C VAL A 380 14.58 8.30 8.63
N ARG A 381 14.82 7.73 9.81
CA ARG A 381 14.80 6.27 10.01
C ARG A 381 13.37 5.78 10.18
N SER A 382 12.89 5.02 9.21
CA SER A 382 11.56 4.39 9.23
C SER A 382 11.53 3.27 8.18
N ILE A 383 10.56 2.38 8.32
CA ILE A 383 10.26 1.37 7.30
C ILE A 383 9.42 2.06 6.21
N ASP A 384 9.80 1.91 4.94
CA ASP A 384 8.95 2.34 3.83
C ASP A 384 7.77 1.39 3.63
N HIS A 385 6.70 1.83 2.97
CA HIS A 385 5.50 1.00 2.84
C HIS A 385 4.70 1.35 1.58
N ASN A 386 3.73 2.25 1.66
CA ASN A 386 2.86 2.56 0.51
C ASN A 386 3.20 3.91 -0.10
N GLN A 387 3.30 3.97 -1.43
CA GLN A 387 3.39 5.24 -2.15
C GLN A 387 2.52 5.33 -3.40
N TYR A 388 2.25 6.53 -3.86
CA TYR A 388 1.61 6.75 -5.16
C TYR A 388 2.00 8.10 -5.72
N ILE A 389 1.91 8.22 -7.04
CA ILE A 389 2.24 9.46 -7.74
C ILE A 389 0.97 10.19 -8.11
N TYR A 390 0.89 11.44 -7.70
CA TYR A 390 -0.21 12.34 -8.01
C TYR A 390 0.31 13.75 -8.27
N ASN A 391 -0.04 14.30 -9.44
CA ASN A 391 0.36 15.65 -9.87
C ASN A 391 1.87 15.93 -9.71
N GLY A 392 2.70 15.01 -10.23
CA GLY A 392 4.16 15.14 -10.28
C GLY A 392 4.88 15.04 -8.93
N LEU A 393 4.18 14.65 -7.87
CA LEU A 393 4.76 14.34 -6.56
C LEU A 393 4.51 12.86 -6.24
N THR A 394 5.43 12.24 -5.51
CA THR A 394 5.14 10.97 -4.81
C THR A 394 4.72 11.27 -3.38
N PHE A 395 3.65 10.63 -2.94
CA PHE A 395 3.14 10.67 -1.58
C PHE A 395 3.40 9.32 -0.95
N GLN A 396 4.17 9.29 0.12
CA GLN A 396 4.62 8.07 0.78
C GLN A 396 4.08 8.01 2.20
N SER A 397 3.60 6.84 2.60
CA SER A 397 3.10 6.53 3.93
C SER A 397 4.10 5.60 4.58
N ASN A 398 5.15 6.15 5.19
CA ASN A 398 6.31 5.38 5.65
C ASN A 398 6.24 5.18 7.16
N TYR A 399 5.29 4.37 7.61
CA TYR A 399 5.07 3.97 8.99
C TYR A 399 5.31 5.11 9.99
N GLY A 400 6.29 4.98 10.88
CA GLY A 400 6.57 5.91 11.97
C GLY A 400 6.86 7.32 11.47
N SER A 401 7.56 7.45 10.33
CA SER A 401 7.87 8.78 9.77
C SER A 401 6.69 9.50 9.12
N GLY A 402 5.50 8.89 9.08
CA GLY A 402 4.25 9.49 8.62
C GLY A 402 4.17 9.72 7.11
N LEU A 403 3.54 10.83 6.73
CA LEU A 403 3.38 11.26 5.35
C LEU A 403 4.65 11.98 4.87
N ARG A 404 5.23 11.51 3.77
CA ARG A 404 6.38 12.12 3.10
C ARG A 404 6.01 12.50 1.67
N ILE A 405 6.33 13.72 1.23
CA ILE A 405 5.95 14.24 -0.08
C ILE A 405 7.21 14.65 -0.83
N LEU A 406 7.53 13.96 -1.92
CA LEU A 406 8.73 14.23 -2.71
C LEU A 406 8.38 14.78 -4.08
N ASN A 407 9.12 15.80 -4.50
CA ASN A 407 9.16 16.22 -5.89
C ASN A 407 10.12 15.32 -6.67
N ILE A 408 9.56 14.67 -7.68
CA ILE A 408 10.20 13.64 -8.51
C ILE A 408 10.40 14.11 -9.96
N SER A 409 10.15 15.39 -10.24
CA SER A 409 10.18 15.94 -11.60
C SER A 409 11.55 15.91 -12.26
N SER A 410 12.63 15.69 -11.50
CA SER A 410 14.00 15.60 -12.02
C SER A 410 14.34 14.25 -12.64
N ILE A 411 13.56 13.20 -12.34
CA ILE A 411 13.91 11.81 -12.70
C ILE A 411 14.08 11.61 -14.20
N PRO A 412 13.24 12.16 -15.10
CA PRO A 412 13.42 11.96 -16.54
C PRO A 412 14.73 12.53 -17.08
N GLN A 413 15.32 13.53 -16.42
CA GLN A 413 16.58 14.17 -16.82
C GLN A 413 17.78 13.63 -16.04
N ASP A 414 17.58 13.25 -14.78
CA ASP A 414 18.58 12.65 -13.89
C ASP A 414 17.94 11.49 -13.10
N PRO A 415 17.96 10.26 -13.65
CA PRO A 415 17.34 9.11 -13.02
C PRO A 415 18.17 8.53 -11.87
N THR A 416 19.28 9.17 -11.47
CA THR A 416 20.06 8.74 -10.30
C THR A 416 19.34 9.03 -8.98
N GLY A 417 18.36 9.93 -8.99
CA GLY A 417 17.60 10.36 -7.80
C GLY A 417 18.18 11.56 -7.07
N LYS A 418 19.38 12.05 -7.45
CA LYS A 418 20.05 13.19 -6.80
C LYS A 418 19.24 14.49 -6.82
N GLY A 419 18.38 14.67 -7.82
CA GLY A 419 17.52 15.84 -7.97
C GLY A 419 16.21 15.79 -7.17
N ILE A 420 15.86 14.64 -6.56
CA ILE A 420 14.63 14.48 -5.78
C ILE A 420 14.72 15.33 -4.51
N LYS A 421 13.61 15.99 -4.18
CA LYS A 421 13.53 16.86 -3.00
C LYS A 421 12.26 16.56 -2.21
N GLU A 422 12.38 16.37 -0.90
CA GLU A 422 11.22 16.43 -0.01
C GLU A 422 10.67 17.87 -0.01
N VAL A 423 9.41 18.02 -0.36
CA VAL A 423 8.72 19.33 -0.43
C VAL A 423 7.79 19.56 0.76
N GLY A 424 7.49 18.50 1.51
CA GLY A 424 6.79 18.57 2.79
C GLY A 424 6.64 17.18 3.42
N TYR A 425 6.37 17.18 4.72
CA TYR A 425 6.06 15.97 5.47
C TYR A 425 5.15 16.30 6.66
N PHE A 426 4.45 15.28 7.14
CA PHE A 426 3.72 15.34 8.40
C PHE A 426 3.91 14.01 9.14
N ASP A 427 4.70 14.06 10.21
CA ASP A 427 4.99 12.93 11.07
C ASP A 427 3.83 12.74 12.04
N ILE A 428 3.14 11.61 11.96
CA ILE A 428 1.97 11.33 12.81
C ILE A 428 2.32 10.50 14.05
N TYR A 429 3.59 10.15 14.26
CA TYR A 429 4.08 9.29 15.34
C TYR A 429 5.19 9.98 16.17
N PRO A 430 4.87 11.00 16.96
CA PRO A 430 5.87 11.76 17.72
C PRO A 430 6.60 10.98 18.83
N GLU A 431 6.18 9.76 19.17
CA GLU A 431 6.79 8.96 20.24
C GLU A 431 8.25 8.58 19.99
N ASP A 432 8.69 8.53 18.74
CA ASP A 432 10.07 8.17 18.39
C ASP A 432 10.88 9.32 17.78
N ASP A 433 10.31 10.53 17.73
CA ASP A 433 10.96 11.71 17.16
C ASP A 433 12.30 12.05 17.84
N GLN A 434 12.43 11.76 19.15
CA GLN A 434 13.64 12.02 19.92
C GLN A 434 14.77 11.03 19.63
N ARG A 435 14.54 10.04 18.77
CA ARG A 435 15.53 9.03 18.40
C ARG A 435 16.49 9.59 17.35
N LYS A 436 17.60 8.89 17.17
CA LYS A 436 18.64 9.25 16.20
C LYS A 436 18.02 9.33 14.80
N ASP A 437 18.32 10.43 14.10
CA ASP A 437 17.84 10.70 12.74
C ASP A 437 16.29 10.74 12.67
N GLY A 438 15.63 11.04 13.80
CA GLY A 438 14.21 11.38 13.86
C GLY A 438 13.20 10.24 13.81
N GLY A 439 13.61 8.97 14.00
CA GLY A 439 12.65 7.85 14.03
C GLY A 439 13.26 6.48 14.32
N ARG A 440 12.44 5.43 14.23
CA ARG A 440 12.82 4.01 14.33
C ARG A 440 12.19 3.18 13.22
N THR A 441 12.89 2.12 12.84
CA THR A 441 12.41 1.09 11.91
C THR A 441 11.40 0.18 12.63
N GLN A 442 10.16 0.64 12.76
CA GLN A 442 9.05 -0.06 13.45
C GLN A 442 7.74 0.04 12.66
N PHE A 443 6.86 -0.93 12.84
CA PHE A 443 5.56 -1.02 12.16
C PHE A 443 4.49 -0.21 12.91
N VAL A 444 4.61 1.11 12.98
CA VAL A 444 3.67 2.02 13.66
C VAL A 444 3.28 3.17 12.76
N GLY A 445 2.28 3.98 13.13
CA GLY A 445 2.00 5.22 12.40
C GLY A 445 1.27 4.97 11.08
N SER A 446 1.75 5.57 10.00
CA SER A 446 0.97 5.74 8.76
C SER A 446 0.94 4.46 7.92
N TRP A 447 -0.24 3.87 7.72
CA TRP A 447 -0.44 2.75 6.78
C TRP A 447 -0.65 3.25 5.36
N SER A 448 -1.49 4.29 5.21
CA SER A 448 -1.91 4.81 3.92
C SER A 448 -2.24 6.30 3.98
N SER A 449 -2.25 6.92 2.80
CA SER A 449 -2.71 8.29 2.62
C SER A 449 -3.39 8.47 1.27
N TYR A 450 -4.19 9.52 1.11
CA TYR A 450 -4.85 9.88 -0.14
C TYR A 450 -4.88 11.40 -0.34
N ALA A 451 -4.24 11.87 -1.42
CA ALA A 451 -4.07 13.28 -1.78
C ALA A 451 -4.82 13.66 -3.07
N GLY A 452 -5.62 12.73 -3.62
CA GLY A 452 -6.30 12.88 -4.92
C GLY A 452 -7.48 13.85 -4.94
N PHE A 453 -7.79 14.50 -3.81
CA PHE A 453 -8.91 15.41 -3.68
C PHE A 453 -8.69 16.74 -4.40
N LYS A 454 -9.73 17.26 -5.07
CA LYS A 454 -9.68 18.58 -5.70
C LYS A 454 -9.52 19.73 -4.70
N SER A 455 -9.94 19.52 -3.45
CA SER A 455 -9.76 20.48 -2.35
C SER A 455 -8.28 20.65 -1.94
N GLY A 456 -7.40 19.73 -2.36
CA GLY A 456 -6.01 19.68 -1.96
C GLY A 456 -5.78 19.12 -0.55
N TYR A 457 -6.84 18.70 0.16
CA TYR A 457 -6.68 17.97 1.42
C TYR A 457 -6.03 16.61 1.17
N ILE A 458 -5.31 16.15 2.19
CA ILE A 458 -4.68 14.84 2.22
C ILE A 458 -5.21 14.12 3.44
N PHE A 459 -5.80 12.96 3.24
CA PHE A 459 -6.18 12.07 4.32
C PHE A 459 -5.03 11.12 4.63
N VAL A 460 -4.72 10.89 5.91
CA VAL A 460 -3.72 9.92 6.36
C VAL A 460 -4.38 9.00 7.37
N ASN A 461 -4.35 7.69 7.13
CA ASN A 461 -4.87 6.68 8.06
C ASN A 461 -3.70 6.01 8.79
N SER A 462 -3.76 6.03 10.12
CA SER A 462 -2.74 5.38 10.94
C SER A 462 -3.20 4.02 11.48
N ILE A 463 -2.23 3.19 11.87
CA ILE A 463 -2.47 1.88 12.48
C ILE A 463 -3.19 2.05 13.81
N GLU A 464 -2.58 2.75 14.76
CA GLU A 464 -3.01 2.74 16.17
C GLU A 464 -3.83 3.95 16.61
N ARG A 465 -3.81 5.07 15.86
CA ARG A 465 -4.41 6.34 16.30
C ARG A 465 -5.76 6.60 15.65
N GLY A 466 -5.80 6.71 14.32
CA GLY A 466 -6.99 7.16 13.59
C GLY A 466 -6.68 7.90 12.29
N GLY A 467 -7.64 8.70 11.84
CA GLY A 467 -7.53 9.51 10.63
C GLY A 467 -7.02 10.91 10.92
N PHE A 468 -6.14 11.41 10.06
CA PHE A 468 -5.68 12.80 10.02
C PHE A 468 -6.08 13.44 8.70
N VAL A 469 -6.52 14.69 8.75
CA VAL A 469 -6.65 15.55 7.57
C VAL A 469 -5.55 16.59 7.65
N VAL A 470 -4.67 16.58 6.65
CA VAL A 470 -3.55 17.50 6.53
C VAL A 470 -3.59 18.18 5.16
N LYS A 471 -2.81 19.25 4.97
CA LYS A 471 -2.73 19.92 3.67
C LYS A 471 -1.34 20.51 3.44
N LEU A 472 -0.77 20.24 2.27
CA LEU A 472 0.47 20.86 1.82
C LEU A 472 0.23 22.35 1.52
N ARG A 473 1.06 23.23 2.10
CA ARG A 473 1.01 24.68 1.89
C ARG A 473 1.23 25.03 0.43
N GLY A 474 0.49 26.03 -0.06
CA GLY A 474 0.60 26.53 -1.42
C GLY A 474 -0.04 25.64 -2.50
N ARG A 475 -0.86 24.66 -2.11
CA ARG A 475 -1.70 23.87 -3.03
C ARG A 475 -3.19 24.01 -2.74
#